data_AF-A0A6A4RS37-F1
#
_entry.id   AF-A0A6A4RS37-F1
#
_cell.length_a   1.000
_cell.length_b   1.000
_cell.length_c   1.000
_cell.angle_alpha   90.00
_cell.angle_beta   90.00
_cell.angle_gamma   90.00
#
_symmetry.space_group_name_H-M   'P 1'
#
loop_
_entity.id
_entity.type
_entity.pdbx_description
1 polymer ?
#
loop_
_entity_poly.entity_id
_entity_poly.type
_entity_poly.pdbx_seq_one_letter_code
_entity_poly.pdbx_strand_id
1 'polypeptide(L)'
;PQLVSWVKVDDDVPSHAVITGGDLYIENLNKSYNGTYRCVASNSVGESFDDYILYVYDSRAGEGAPRTVDHAVIGGVVAVVVFAMLCLLIVLGRYFARHKGTYFTHEAKGADDAADADTAIINAEGGHTNSDEKKEYYI
;
A
#
# COMPACT_ATOMS: atom_id res chain seq x y z
N PRO A 1 14.21 30.64 38.81
CA PRO A 1 14.65 30.19 37.47
C PRO A 1 14.32 28.71 37.25
N GLN A 2 13.69 28.39 36.12
CA GLN A 2 13.47 27.00 35.70
C GLN A 2 14.80 26.40 35.24
N LEU A 3 15.15 25.23 35.75
CA LEU A 3 16.34 24.49 35.33
C LEU A 3 15.91 23.45 34.30
N VAL A 4 16.51 23.48 33.10
CA VAL A 4 16.33 22.45 32.08
C VAL A 4 17.60 21.61 32.04
N SER A 5 17.45 20.29 32.16
CA SER A 5 18.53 19.32 32.01
C SER A 5 18.15 18.26 30.98
N TRP A 6 19.16 17.55 30.49
CA TRP A 6 18.99 16.49 29.50
C TRP A 6 19.59 15.19 30.02
N VAL A 7 18.88 14.09 29.79
CA VAL A 7 19.35 12.74 30.09
C VAL A 7 19.08 11.83 28.89
N LYS A 8 19.92 10.81 28.70
CA LYS A 8 19.62 9.70 27.78
C LYS A 8 18.97 8.59 28.60
N VAL A 9 17.91 8.00 28.09
CA VAL A 9 17.19 6.92 28.78
C VAL A 9 18.02 5.65 28.64
N ASP A 10 18.19 4.94 29.76
CA ASP A 10 18.94 3.68 29.89
C ASP A 10 20.45 3.75 29.57
N ASP A 11 21.01 4.95 29.38
CA ASP A 11 22.41 5.15 29.02
C ASP A 11 22.86 6.58 29.36
N ASP A 12 24.16 6.83 29.32
CA ASP A 12 24.71 8.16 29.55
C ASP A 12 24.63 9.03 28.28
N VAL A 13 24.45 10.34 28.49
CA VAL A 13 24.56 11.31 27.39
C VAL A 13 25.99 11.28 26.84
N PRO A 14 26.20 11.32 25.51
CA PRO A 14 27.54 11.29 24.93
C PRO A 14 28.46 12.36 25.53
N SER A 15 29.70 12.00 25.83
CA SER A 15 30.65 12.87 26.56
C SER A 15 31.02 14.18 25.85
N HIS A 16 30.81 14.24 24.53
CA HIS A 16 31.05 15.43 23.71
C HIS A 16 29.78 16.25 23.47
N ALA A 17 28.64 15.85 24.04
CA ALA A 17 27.41 16.62 23.95
C ALA A 17 27.52 17.91 24.77
N VAL A 18 27.00 19.00 24.21
CA VAL A 18 27.01 20.33 24.83
C VAL A 18 25.58 20.72 25.15
N ILE A 19 25.31 21.06 26.41
CA ILE A 19 24.00 21.58 26.83
C ILE A 19 24.13 23.09 27.02
N THR A 20 23.39 23.88 26.24
CA THR A 20 23.40 25.34 26.33
C THR A 20 21.98 25.85 26.53
N GLY A 21 21.70 26.42 27.70
CA GLY A 21 20.35 26.86 28.06
C GLY A 21 19.39 25.68 28.14
N GLY A 22 18.44 25.59 27.21
CA GLY A 22 17.49 24.48 27.09
C GLY A 22 17.84 23.46 26.02
N ASP A 23 18.88 23.70 25.22
CA ASP A 23 19.19 22.92 24.02
C ASP A 23 20.33 21.93 24.25
N LEU A 24 20.19 20.73 23.68
CA LEU A 24 21.21 19.68 23.64
C LEU A 24 21.82 19.60 22.24
N TYR A 25 23.13 19.81 22.14
CA TYR A 25 23.89 19.71 20.90
C TYR A 25 24.77 18.46 20.91
N ILE A 26 24.62 17.62 19.89
CA ILE A 26 25.45 16.42 19.67
C ILE A 26 25.98 16.50 18.25
N GLU A 27 27.26 16.85 18.10
CA GLU A 27 27.93 16.91 16.81
C GLU A 27 28.50 15.54 16.41
N ASN A 28 28.78 15.33 15.12
CA ASN A 28 29.39 14.09 14.60
C ASN A 28 28.67 12.82 15.05
N LEU A 29 27.35 12.77 14.77
CA LEU A 29 26.48 11.66 15.18
C LEU A 29 27.02 10.28 14.77
N ASN A 30 26.95 9.34 15.71
CA ASN A 30 27.22 7.93 15.51
C ASN A 30 25.94 7.11 15.73
N LYS A 31 25.81 5.97 15.05
CA LYS A 31 24.71 5.02 15.24
C LYS A 31 24.56 4.53 16.68
N SER A 32 25.64 4.50 17.47
CA SER A 32 25.58 4.17 18.90
C SER A 32 24.83 5.20 19.74
N TYR A 33 24.62 6.42 19.22
CA TYR A 33 23.90 7.49 19.93
C TYR A 33 22.38 7.40 19.75
N ASN A 34 21.89 6.41 19.00
CA ASN A 34 20.46 6.10 18.93
C ASN A 34 19.89 5.87 20.34
N GLY A 35 18.69 6.38 20.56
CA GLY A 35 18.01 6.22 21.84
C GLY A 35 17.02 7.35 22.12
N THR A 36 16.42 7.29 23.30
CA THR A 36 15.49 8.30 23.78
C THR A 36 16.24 9.30 24.65
N TYR A 37 16.13 10.58 24.32
CA TYR A 37 16.68 11.69 25.07
C TYR A 37 15.53 12.42 25.74
N ARG A 38 15.61 12.58 27.06
CA ARG A 38 14.59 13.21 27.88
C ARG A 38 15.07 14.57 28.34
N CYS A 39 14.29 15.61 28.03
CA CYS A 39 14.47 16.90 28.67
C CYS A 39 13.69 16.90 29.99
N VAL A 40 14.29 17.44 31.05
CA VAL A 40 13.65 17.55 32.36
C VAL A 40 13.67 19.01 32.76
N ALA A 41 12.48 19.59 32.92
CA ALA A 41 12.28 20.93 33.45
C ALA A 41 11.86 20.84 34.92
N SER A 42 12.64 21.47 35.79
CA SER A 42 12.46 21.42 37.24
C SER A 42 12.31 22.82 37.84
N ASN A 43 11.34 22.96 38.74
CA ASN A 43 11.11 24.18 39.54
C ASN A 43 10.73 23.83 40.99
N SER A 44 10.43 24.84 41.81
CA SER A 44 10.11 24.64 43.24
C SER A 44 8.79 23.89 43.49
N VAL A 45 7.94 23.72 42.48
CA VAL A 45 6.65 23.02 42.56
C VAL A 45 6.80 21.57 42.13
N GLY A 46 7.64 21.28 41.15
CA GLY A 46 7.88 19.92 40.68
C GLY A 46 8.66 19.85 39.37
N GLU A 47 8.61 18.68 38.75
CA GLU A 47 9.32 18.35 37.52
C GLU A 47 8.36 17.91 36.41
N SER A 48 8.66 18.31 35.18
CA SER A 48 8.00 17.85 33.95
C SER A 48 9.05 17.41 32.95
N PHE A 49 8.73 16.45 32.09
CA PHE A 49 9.65 15.96 31.08
C PHE A 49 8.98 15.75 29.72
N ASP A 50 9.79 15.77 28.66
CA ASP A 50 9.40 15.38 27.30
C ASP A 50 10.50 14.54 26.65
N ASP A 51 10.10 13.59 25.81
CA ASP A 51 10.98 12.57 25.23
C ASP A 51 11.18 12.79 23.72
N TYR A 52 12.44 12.77 23.28
CA TYR A 52 12.83 12.81 21.88
C TYR A 52 13.59 11.52 21.50
N ILE A 53 13.15 10.83 20.45
CA ILE A 53 13.82 9.61 19.98
C ILE A 53 14.76 9.96 18.80
N LEU A 54 16.06 9.81 19.03
CA LEU A 54 17.09 10.03 18.02
C LEU A 54 17.36 8.75 17.22
N TYR A 55 17.27 8.87 15.90
CA TYR A 55 17.70 7.84 14.95
C TYR A 55 18.79 8.39 14.03
N VAL A 56 19.96 7.77 14.10
CA VAL A 56 21.13 8.04 13.26
C VAL A 56 21.23 6.93 12.22
N TYR A 57 21.20 7.32 10.95
CA TYR A 57 21.29 6.43 9.80
C TYR A 57 22.61 6.61 9.07
N ASP A 58 23.12 5.53 8.48
CA ASP A 58 24.32 5.59 7.63
C ASP A 58 23.94 6.16 6.26
N SER A 59 24.63 7.22 5.83
CA SER A 59 24.45 7.87 4.53
C SER A 59 24.81 6.95 3.36
N ARG A 60 25.65 5.94 3.58
CA ARG A 60 26.08 4.96 2.58
C ARG A 60 25.07 3.83 2.39
N ALA A 61 24.07 3.70 3.28
CA ALA A 61 22.95 2.78 3.12
C ALA A 61 21.85 3.41 2.23
N GLY A 62 22.26 3.91 1.05
CA GLY A 62 21.46 4.70 0.11
C GLY A 62 20.22 4.03 -0.50
N GLU A 63 19.76 2.88 -0.01
CA GLU A 63 18.52 2.23 -0.46
C GLU A 63 17.60 1.76 0.67
N GLY A 64 17.91 2.07 1.94
CA GLY A 64 17.21 1.45 3.07
C GLY A 64 17.07 2.31 4.32
N ALA A 65 17.06 3.64 4.21
CA ALA A 65 16.64 4.46 5.34
C ALA A 65 15.25 3.99 5.81
N PRO A 66 15.07 3.58 7.08
CA PRO A 66 13.76 3.35 7.65
C PRO A 66 13.02 4.67 7.61
N ARG A 67 12.25 4.85 6.53
CA ARG A 67 11.18 5.83 6.50
C ARG A 67 10.29 5.38 7.64
N THR A 68 10.11 6.22 8.65
CA THR A 68 9.02 6.05 9.60
C THR A 68 7.76 6.08 8.75
N VAL A 69 7.32 4.91 8.29
CA VAL A 69 6.10 4.77 7.51
C VAL A 69 5.00 4.94 8.52
N ASP A 70 4.49 6.16 8.59
CA ASP A 70 3.37 6.47 9.46
C ASP A 70 2.25 5.49 9.14
N HIS A 71 1.80 4.75 10.16
CA HIS A 71 0.68 3.82 10.03
C HIS A 71 -0.57 4.49 9.45
N ALA A 72 -0.69 5.83 9.61
CA ALA A 72 -1.69 6.66 8.97
C ALA A 72 -1.65 6.62 7.43
N VAL A 73 -0.45 6.65 6.82
CA VAL A 73 -0.27 6.59 5.36
C VAL A 73 -0.66 5.21 4.84
N ILE A 74 -0.20 4.15 5.52
CA ILE A 74 -0.57 2.77 5.17
C ILE A 74 -2.09 2.58 5.28
N GLY A 75 -2.70 3.06 6.36
CA GLY A 75 -4.15 3.00 6.56
C GLY A 75 -4.94 3.77 5.50
N GLY A 76 -4.47 4.95 5.10
CA GLY A 76 -5.09 5.76 4.04
C GLY A 76 -5.10 5.06 2.68
N VAL A 77 -3.96 4.49 2.26
CA VAL A 77 -3.87 3.78 0.98
C VAL A 77 -4.79 2.56 0.96
N VAL A 78 -4.79 1.76 2.03
CA VAL A 78 -5.66 0.58 2.15
C VAL A 78 -7.13 0.98 2.10
N ALA A 79 -7.53 2.04 2.81
CA ALA A 79 -8.90 2.52 2.81
C ALA A 79 -9.36 2.95 1.40
N VAL A 80 -8.53 3.67 0.65
CA VAL A 80 -8.84 4.11 -0.73
C VAL A 80 -9.00 2.91 -1.66
N VAL A 81 -8.12 1.91 -1.57
CA VAL A 81 -8.19 0.71 -2.42
C VAL A 81 -9.46 -0.09 -2.12
N VAL A 82 -9.78 -0.31 -0.84
CA VAL A 82 -11.01 -1.04 -0.45
C VAL A 82 -12.27 -0.29 -0.90
N PHE A 83 -12.31 1.04 -0.72
CA PHE A 83 -13.45 1.84 -1.16
C PHE A 83 -13.64 1.80 -2.68
N ALA A 84 -12.56 1.93 -3.45
CA ALA A 84 -12.61 1.82 -4.91
C ALA A 84 -13.12 0.45 -5.37
N MET A 85 -12.64 -0.63 -4.74
CA MET A 85 -13.11 -1.99 -5.03
C MET A 85 -14.60 -2.17 -4.72
N LEU A 86 -15.08 -1.66 -3.58
CA LEU A 86 -16.51 -1.70 -3.24
C LEU A 86 -17.37 -0.91 -4.23
N CYS A 87 -16.95 0.29 -4.61
CA CYS A 87 -17.64 1.09 -5.63
C CYS A 87 -17.70 0.36 -6.98
N LEU A 88 -16.59 -0.23 -7.43
CA LEU A 88 -16.54 -1.01 -8.66
C LEU A 88 -17.48 -2.22 -8.60
N LEU A 89 -17.51 -2.97 -7.49
CA LEU A 89 -18.43 -4.10 -7.33
C LEU A 89 -19.90 -3.67 -7.37
N ILE A 90 -20.25 -2.54 -6.76
CA ILE A 90 -21.61 -2.00 -6.82
C ILE A 90 -21.97 -1.57 -8.25
N VAL A 91 -21.08 -0.84 -8.92
CA VAL A 91 -21.30 -0.38 -10.31
C VAL A 91 -21.41 -1.56 -11.26
N LEU A 92 -20.49 -2.52 -11.19
CA LEU A 92 -20.53 -3.75 -11.99
C LEU A 92 -21.77 -4.58 -11.65
N GLY A 93 -22.11 -4.73 -10.36
CA GLY A 93 -23.31 -5.42 -9.94
C GLY A 93 -24.58 -4.80 -10.52
N ARG A 94 -24.68 -3.46 -10.52
CA ARG A 94 -25.78 -2.73 -11.16
C ARG A 94 -25.75 -2.85 -12.69
N TYR A 95 -24.57 -2.77 -13.27
CA TYR A 95 -24.37 -2.94 -14.72
C TYR A 95 -24.80 -4.33 -15.17
N PHE A 96 -24.35 -5.39 -14.52
CA PHE A 96 -24.77 -6.76 -14.78
C PHE A 96 -26.25 -6.99 -14.46
N ALA A 97 -26.79 -6.41 -13.39
CA ALA A 97 -28.23 -6.52 -13.11
C ALA A 97 -29.08 -5.83 -14.20
N ARG A 98 -28.59 -4.75 -14.82
CA ARG A 98 -29.25 -4.08 -15.95
C ARG A 98 -29.04 -4.84 -17.27
N HIS A 99 -27.85 -5.39 -17.50
CA HIS A 99 -27.53 -6.17 -18.72
C HIS A 99 -27.99 -7.64 -18.67
N LYS A 100 -28.33 -8.18 -17.50
CA LYS A 100 -28.98 -9.49 -17.35
C LYS A 100 -30.48 -9.46 -17.71
N GLY A 101 -31.02 -8.31 -18.09
CA GLY A 101 -32.34 -8.21 -18.73
C GLY A 101 -32.38 -8.74 -20.17
N THR A 102 -31.26 -9.21 -20.75
CA THR A 102 -31.17 -9.52 -22.19
C THR A 102 -30.34 -10.73 -22.58
N TYR A 103 -30.00 -11.66 -21.67
CA TYR A 103 -29.34 -12.92 -22.06
C TYR A 103 -29.81 -14.10 -21.20
N PHE A 104 -31.07 -14.47 -21.34
CA PHE A 104 -31.58 -15.77 -20.90
C PHE A 104 -31.96 -16.58 -22.16
N THR A 105 -31.11 -17.58 -22.45
CA THR A 105 -31.23 -18.71 -23.38
C THR A 105 -31.58 -18.45 -24.85
N HIS A 106 -30.55 -18.42 -25.71
CA HIS A 106 -30.71 -19.00 -27.04
C HIS A 106 -30.55 -20.52 -26.90
N GLU A 107 -31.57 -21.18 -26.36
CA GLU A 107 -31.72 -22.62 -26.50
C GLU A 107 -31.78 -22.90 -28.01
N ALA A 108 -30.75 -23.56 -28.56
CA ALA A 108 -30.87 -24.21 -29.84
C ALA A 108 -31.84 -25.39 -29.66
N LYS A 109 -33.15 -25.11 -29.75
CA LYS A 109 -34.19 -26.15 -29.81
C LYS A 109 -33.92 -27.01 -31.04
N GLY A 110 -33.50 -28.26 -30.81
CA GLY A 110 -33.36 -29.24 -31.89
C GLY A 110 -32.27 -30.29 -31.70
N ALA A 111 -31.45 -30.22 -30.65
CA ALA A 111 -30.48 -31.27 -30.33
C ALA A 111 -30.99 -32.31 -29.31
N ASP A 112 -32.22 -32.12 -28.80
CA ASP A 112 -32.75 -32.95 -27.71
C ASP A 112 -33.39 -34.26 -28.22
N ASP A 113 -33.62 -34.38 -29.54
CA ASP A 113 -34.23 -35.56 -30.17
C ASP A 113 -33.24 -36.39 -31.02
N ALA A 114 -31.95 -36.02 -31.03
CA ALA A 114 -30.91 -36.84 -31.67
C ALA A 114 -30.44 -37.92 -30.67
N ALA A 115 -30.67 -39.20 -31.00
CA ALA A 115 -30.31 -40.33 -30.13
C ALA A 115 -28.79 -40.47 -29.91
N ASP A 116 -27.97 -39.87 -30.78
CA ASP A 116 -26.50 -39.90 -30.75
C ASP A 116 -25.87 -38.75 -31.59
N ALA A 117 -24.61 -38.44 -31.30
CA ALA A 117 -23.89 -37.28 -31.85
C ALA A 117 -23.59 -37.36 -33.35
N ASP A 118 -23.49 -38.58 -33.91
CA ASP A 118 -23.18 -38.78 -35.32
C ASP A 118 -24.37 -38.39 -36.23
N THR A 119 -25.61 -38.49 -35.73
CA THR A 119 -26.82 -38.08 -36.47
C THR A 119 -26.94 -36.55 -36.56
N ALA A 120 -26.46 -35.81 -35.55
CA ALA A 120 -26.57 -34.34 -35.50
C ALA A 120 -25.66 -33.63 -36.51
N ILE A 121 -24.54 -34.24 -36.90
CA ILE A 121 -23.56 -33.64 -37.82
C ILE A 121 -24.05 -33.69 -39.27
N ILE A 122 -24.79 -34.74 -39.66
CA ILE A 122 -25.15 -34.99 -41.08
C ILE A 122 -26.28 -34.05 -41.56
N ASN A 123 -27.18 -33.61 -40.66
CA ASN A 123 -28.22 -32.64 -41.01
C ASN A 123 -27.72 -31.18 -41.08
N ALA A 124 -26.44 -30.92 -40.80
CA ALA A 124 -25.82 -29.61 -40.99
C ALA A 124 -25.26 -29.48 -42.42
N GLU A 125 -26.12 -29.59 -43.43
CA GLU A 125 -25.78 -29.38 -44.84
C GLU A 125 -25.61 -27.86 -45.09
N GLY A 126 -24.56 -27.28 -45.70
CA GLY A 126 -23.43 -27.74 -46.49
C GLY A 126 -23.15 -26.65 -47.54
N GLY A 127 -21.93 -26.10 -47.63
CA GLY A 127 -21.56 -25.15 -48.71
C GLY A 127 -20.28 -24.36 -48.46
N HIS A 128 -19.18 -24.78 -49.09
CA HIS A 128 -17.82 -24.24 -48.94
C HIS A 128 -17.41 -23.44 -50.18
N THR A 129 -16.95 -22.19 -50.06
CA THR A 129 -16.05 -21.56 -51.06
C THR A 129 -14.91 -20.81 -50.36
N ASN A 130 -13.71 -21.32 -50.59
CA ASN A 130 -12.41 -20.77 -50.21
C ASN A 130 -12.12 -19.50 -51.04
N SER A 131 -11.64 -18.42 -50.41
CA SER A 131 -10.82 -17.40 -51.08
C SER A 131 -9.86 -16.73 -50.09
N ASP A 132 -8.59 -17.14 -50.22
CA ASP A 132 -7.37 -16.33 -50.18
C ASP A 132 -6.95 -15.57 -48.90
N GLU A 133 -6.11 -16.27 -48.14
CA GLU A 133 -4.78 -15.85 -47.68
C GLU A 133 -4.26 -14.44 -48.09
N LYS A 134 -3.94 -13.59 -47.09
CA LYS A 134 -2.70 -12.77 -46.89
C LYS A 134 -3.02 -11.43 -46.19
N LYS A 135 -2.60 -11.27 -44.94
CA LYS A 135 -1.34 -10.68 -44.44
C LYS A 135 -1.33 -9.14 -44.40
N GLU A 136 -0.95 -8.65 -43.24
CA GLU A 136 -0.82 -7.25 -42.80
C GLU A 136 0.14 -6.41 -43.67
N TYR A 137 -0.06 -5.08 -43.65
CA TYR A 137 0.87 -3.99 -43.21
C TYR A 137 0.70 -2.67 -44.02
N TYR A 138 0.72 -1.55 -43.28
CA TYR A 138 1.09 -0.13 -43.59
C TYR A 138 0.65 0.46 -44.96
N ILE A 139 -0.03 1.61 -45.03
CA ILE A 139 0.29 2.97 -44.53
C ILE A 139 -1.02 3.72 -44.20
#